data_AF-A0A653BHD6-F1
#
_entry.id   AF-A0A653BHD6-F1
#
_cell.length_a   1.000
_cell.length_b   1.000
_cell.length_c   1.000
_cell.angle_alpha   90.00
_cell.angle_beta   90.00
_cell.angle_gamma   90.00
#
_symmetry.space_group_name_H-M   'P 1'
#
loop_
_entity.id
_entity.type
_entity.pdbx_description
1 polymer ?
#
loop_
_entity_poly.entity_id
_entity_poly.type
_entity_poly.pdbx_seq_one_letter_code
_entity_poly.pdbx_strand_id
1 'polypeptide(L)'
;MVNLPCIYICEFCLKYRKSRKCLERHLAKCNLRHPPGNEIYRKENISFFEIDGRKNKVYAQNLCLLAKLFLDHKTLYYDTDPFLFYVMTVFDNRGFHIVGYFSKEKESTEDYNVACILTMPPYQRKGYGKLLIEFSYELSKFEGKTGSPEKPLSDLGLLSYRSYWAQTILEILMSMKPVGENEKPQITINEICELTSIKKEDVISTLQNLNLINYYKGQYIITLSKEIMQSQYKAMETRKIRIDPKCLHWTPKDWGKRAKW
;
A
#
# COMPACT_ATOMS: atom_id res chain seq x y z
N MET A 1 22.78 5.98 21.41
CA MET A 1 22.58 7.13 20.49
C MET A 1 21.41 8.03 20.90
N VAL A 2 20.63 7.65 21.91
CA VAL A 2 19.42 8.37 22.36
C VAL A 2 19.66 9.75 22.97
N ASN A 3 20.89 10.07 23.38
CA ASN A 3 21.26 11.38 23.94
C ASN A 3 21.79 12.37 22.89
N LEU A 4 21.72 12.03 21.59
CA LEU A 4 22.21 12.90 20.52
C LEU A 4 21.10 13.83 20.03
N PRO A 5 21.39 15.11 19.75
CA PRO A 5 20.40 16.05 19.23
C PRO A 5 19.98 15.74 17.78
N CYS A 6 20.80 14.99 17.04
CA CYS A 6 20.53 14.63 15.66
C CYS A 6 21.14 13.26 15.33
N ILE A 7 20.42 12.46 14.54
CA ILE A 7 20.86 11.18 13.99
C ILE A 7 20.87 11.28 12.46
N TYR A 8 21.93 10.77 11.83
CA TYR A 8 22.09 10.79 10.38
C TYR A 8 21.78 9.42 9.80
N ILE A 9 21.01 9.34 8.72
CA ILE A 9 20.59 8.07 8.13
C ILE A 9 21.06 8.01 6.68
N CYS A 10 21.65 6.89 6.27
CA CYS A 10 21.93 6.63 4.86
C CYS A 10 20.62 6.36 4.12
N GLU A 11 20.32 7.12 3.07
CA GLU A 11 19.06 6.98 2.32
C GLU A 11 18.90 5.61 1.64
N PHE A 12 20.01 4.94 1.30
CA PHE A 12 19.97 3.67 0.55
C PHE A 12 19.95 2.43 1.43
N CYS A 13 20.76 2.38 2.50
CA CYS A 13 20.82 1.19 3.37
C CYS A 13 20.16 1.40 4.74
N LEU A 14 19.64 2.61 5.00
CA LEU A 14 18.94 3.02 6.22
C LEU A 14 19.78 2.94 7.50
N LYS A 15 21.09 2.69 7.38
CA LYS A 15 21.96 2.58 8.55
C LYS A 15 22.16 3.97 9.17
N TYR A 16 21.81 4.08 10.45
CA TYR A 16 21.95 5.32 11.23
C TYR A 16 23.39 5.57 11.71
N ARG A 17 23.75 6.83 11.91
CA ARG A 17 25.09 7.32 12.28
C ARG A 17 24.99 8.46 13.28
N LYS A 18 25.98 8.53 14.17
CA LYS A 18 26.07 9.52 15.25
C LYS A 18 26.49 10.93 14.82
N SER A 19 27.04 11.09 13.62
CA SER A 19 27.50 12.39 13.13
C SER A 19 27.60 12.42 11.60
N ARG A 20 27.57 13.64 11.03
CA ARG A 20 27.73 13.89 9.60
C ARG A 20 29.01 13.26 9.02
N LYS A 21 30.16 13.46 9.67
CA LYS A 21 31.44 12.83 9.28
C LYS A 21 31.38 11.30 9.24
N CYS A 22 30.60 10.68 10.12
CA CYS A 22 30.41 9.22 10.10
C CYS A 22 29.51 8.77 8.94
N LEU A 23 28.53 9.60 8.55
CA LEU A 23 27.72 9.36 7.37
C LEU A 23 28.55 9.53 6.09
N GLU A 24 29.34 10.59 5.95
CA GLU A 24 30.20 10.84 4.78
C GLU A 24 31.17 9.67 4.53
N ARG A 25 31.88 9.22 5.57
CA ARG A 25 32.75 8.02 5.48
C ARG A 25 31.98 6.75 5.13
N HIS A 26 30.71 6.66 5.51
CA HIS A 26 29.88 5.52 5.15
C HIS A 26 29.42 5.60 3.70
N LEU A 27 29.01 6.76 3.21
CA LEU A 27 28.59 6.96 1.82
C LEU A 27 29.71 6.66 0.83
N ALA A 28 30.97 6.97 1.19
CA ALA A 28 32.16 6.62 0.41
C ALA A 28 32.39 5.10 0.25
N LYS A 29 31.81 4.27 1.12
CA LYS A 29 31.95 2.79 1.12
C LYS A 29 30.66 2.07 0.76
N CYS A 30 29.52 2.77 0.81
CA CYS A 30 28.21 2.17 0.62
C CYS A 30 27.95 2.01 -0.88
N ASN A 31 27.81 0.77 -1.34
CA ASN A 31 27.53 0.46 -2.74
C ASN A 31 26.03 0.36 -3.04
N LEU A 32 25.15 0.39 -2.03
CA LEU A 32 23.71 0.35 -2.27
C LEU A 32 23.23 1.65 -2.91
N ARG A 33 22.42 1.51 -3.96
CA ARG A 33 21.68 2.60 -4.63
C ARG A 33 20.19 2.30 -4.77
N HIS A 34 19.72 1.21 -4.19
CA HIS A 34 18.33 0.80 -4.13
C HIS A 34 18.08 -0.08 -2.89
N PRO A 35 16.81 -0.29 -2.50
CA PRO A 35 16.48 -1.24 -1.44
C PRO A 35 16.95 -2.66 -1.78
N PRO A 36 17.51 -3.43 -0.82
CA PRO A 36 18.06 -4.76 -1.07
C PRO A 36 16.94 -5.81 -1.18
N GLY A 37 16.33 -5.90 -2.36
CA GLY A 37 15.24 -6.82 -2.68
C GLY A 37 15.04 -6.93 -4.18
N ASN A 38 13.99 -7.64 -4.57
CA ASN A 38 13.65 -7.78 -5.98
C ASN A 38 12.80 -6.57 -6.41
N GLU A 39 13.18 -5.91 -7.51
CA GLU A 39 12.30 -4.95 -8.18
C GLU A 39 11.16 -5.72 -8.83
N ILE A 40 9.95 -5.59 -8.28
CA ILE A 40 8.76 -6.34 -8.75
C ILE A 40 7.80 -5.46 -9.56
N TYR A 41 8.03 -4.14 -9.57
CA TYR A 41 7.25 -3.19 -10.34
C TYR A 41 8.12 -2.02 -10.75
N ARG A 42 7.99 -1.60 -12.00
CA ARG A 42 8.59 -0.37 -12.50
C ARG A 42 7.70 0.29 -13.55
N LYS A 43 7.36 1.56 -13.33
CA LYS A 43 6.71 2.44 -14.31
C LYS A 43 7.33 3.82 -14.22
N GLU A 44 7.92 4.27 -15.33
CA GLU A 44 8.66 5.52 -15.41
C GLU A 44 9.74 5.58 -14.31
N ASN A 45 9.64 6.54 -13.38
CA ASN A 45 10.55 6.71 -12.26
C ASN A 45 10.05 6.07 -10.95
N ILE A 46 8.90 5.40 -10.92
CA ILE A 46 8.37 4.76 -9.71
C ILE A 46 8.67 3.26 -9.74
N SER A 47 9.26 2.76 -8.67
CA SER A 47 9.60 1.33 -8.54
C SER A 47 9.22 0.79 -7.16
N PHE A 48 8.77 -0.47 -7.10
CA PHE A 48 8.57 -1.19 -5.84
C PHE A 48 9.54 -2.36 -5.71
N PHE A 49 10.17 -2.45 -4.54
CA PHE A 49 11.05 -3.54 -4.16
C PHE A 49 10.39 -4.44 -3.12
N GLU A 50 10.30 -5.74 -3.40
CA GLU A 50 9.93 -6.77 -2.42
C GLU A 50 11.17 -7.19 -1.62
N ILE A 51 11.10 -7.03 -0.31
CA ILE A 51 12.17 -7.38 0.62
C ILE A 51 11.65 -8.39 1.63
N ASP A 52 12.28 -9.55 1.66
CA ASP A 52 12.06 -10.55 2.70
C ASP A 52 12.82 -10.15 3.98
N GLY A 53 12.08 -9.90 5.07
CA GLY A 53 12.65 -9.49 6.35
C GLY A 53 13.55 -10.52 7.01
N ARG A 54 13.44 -11.81 6.66
CA ARG A 54 14.36 -12.86 7.10
C ARG A 54 15.69 -12.80 6.32
N LYS A 55 15.63 -12.56 5.01
CA LYS A 55 16.83 -12.51 4.15
C LYS A 55 17.61 -11.20 4.31
N ASN A 56 16.92 -10.09 4.51
CA ASN A 56 17.50 -8.74 4.60
C ASN A 56 17.28 -8.11 5.98
N LYS A 57 17.55 -8.89 7.04
CA LYS A 57 17.23 -8.55 8.43
C LYS A 57 17.72 -7.16 8.87
N VAL A 58 18.97 -6.81 8.59
CA VAL A 58 19.55 -5.50 8.97
C VAL A 58 18.81 -4.34 8.31
N TYR A 59 18.48 -4.46 7.02
CA TYR A 59 17.75 -3.41 6.31
C TYR A 59 16.32 -3.27 6.84
N ALA A 60 15.63 -4.41 7.01
CA ALA A 60 14.26 -4.45 7.53
C ALA A 60 14.17 -3.85 8.95
N GLN A 61 15.13 -4.17 9.84
CA GLN A 61 15.19 -3.59 11.18
C GLN A 61 15.44 -2.08 11.14
N ASN A 62 16.37 -1.61 10.30
CA ASN A 62 16.60 -0.17 10.13
C ASN A 62 15.35 0.56 9.60
N LEU A 63 14.63 -0.05 8.65
CA LEU A 63 13.37 0.48 8.14
C LEU A 63 12.31 0.54 9.23
N CYS A 64 12.16 -0.51 10.04
CA CYS A 64 11.24 -0.54 11.16
C CYS A 64 11.54 0.53 12.22
N LEU A 65 12.82 0.72 12.55
CA LEU A 65 13.27 1.77 13.48
C LEU A 65 12.97 3.16 12.93
N LEU A 66 13.24 3.40 11.65
CA LEU A 66 12.90 4.66 10.97
C LEU A 66 11.39 4.89 10.98
N ALA A 67 10.59 3.86 10.68
CA ALA A 67 9.14 3.96 10.64
C ALA A 67 8.53 4.21 12.03
N LYS A 68 9.10 3.65 13.09
CA LYS A 68 8.63 3.83 14.48
C LYS A 68 8.64 5.30 14.91
N LEU A 69 9.49 6.13 14.30
CA LEU A 69 9.52 7.57 14.55
C LEU A 69 8.23 8.28 14.11
N PHE A 70 7.45 7.66 13.23
CA PHE A 70 6.26 8.25 12.61
C PHE A 70 5.00 7.38 12.77
N LEU A 71 5.11 6.23 13.45
CA LEU A 71 4.02 5.28 13.69
C LEU A 71 3.97 4.95 15.18
N ASP A 72 2.95 5.47 15.86
CA ASP A 72 2.81 5.33 17.32
C ASP A 72 2.55 3.87 17.72
N HIS A 73 1.68 3.18 16.99
CA HIS A 73 1.25 1.81 17.28
C HIS A 73 2.16 0.71 16.73
N LYS A 74 3.34 1.04 16.18
CA LYS A 74 4.28 0.01 15.71
C LYS A 74 4.98 -0.67 16.89
N THR A 75 4.66 -1.93 17.14
CA THR A 75 5.19 -2.72 18.26
C THR A 75 6.38 -3.60 17.88
N LEU A 76 6.39 -4.16 16.67
CA LEU A 76 7.45 -5.04 16.18
C LEU A 76 8.46 -4.30 15.30
N TYR A 77 9.72 -4.28 15.73
CA TYR A 77 10.82 -3.65 15.00
C TYR A 77 12.13 -4.44 14.97
N TYR A 78 12.28 -5.49 15.79
CA TYR A 78 13.46 -6.39 15.75
C TYR A 78 13.17 -7.73 15.09
N ASP A 79 11.99 -8.30 15.34
CA ASP A 79 11.57 -9.53 14.68
C ASP A 79 10.93 -9.21 13.33
N THR A 80 11.75 -9.26 12.28
CA THR A 80 11.34 -8.95 10.91
C THR A 80 11.14 -10.21 10.06
N ASP A 81 11.48 -11.37 10.58
CA ASP A 81 11.43 -12.65 9.87
C ASP A 81 10.02 -13.01 9.34
N PRO A 82 8.92 -12.70 10.05
CA PRO A 82 7.55 -12.98 9.58
C PRO A 82 7.07 -12.06 8.44
N PHE A 83 7.80 -11.00 8.12
CA PHE A 83 7.28 -9.92 7.28
C PHE A 83 7.96 -9.85 5.90
N LEU A 84 7.15 -9.47 4.92
CA LEU A 84 7.58 -8.88 3.66
C LEU A 84 7.47 -7.36 3.75
N PHE A 85 8.38 -6.65 3.10
CA PHE A 85 8.37 -5.20 3.00
C PHE A 85 8.35 -4.81 1.52
N TYR A 86 7.37 -4.00 1.15
CA TYR A 86 7.20 -3.46 -0.20
C TYR A 86 7.61 -2.00 -0.17
N VAL A 87 8.83 -1.72 -0.62
CA VAL A 87 9.43 -0.39 -0.56
C VAL A 87 9.25 0.32 -1.88
N MET A 88 8.48 1.41 -1.85
CA MET A 88 8.30 2.30 -3.00
C MET A 88 9.44 3.31 -3.06
N THR A 89 9.94 3.51 -4.27
CA THR A 89 11.05 4.42 -4.55
C THR A 89 10.75 5.30 -5.76
N VAL A 90 11.41 6.47 -5.77
CA VAL A 90 11.52 7.32 -6.96
C VAL A 90 12.95 7.25 -7.47
N PHE A 91 13.12 6.97 -8.75
CA PHE A 91 14.40 6.83 -9.42
C PHE A 91 14.88 8.15 -10.02
N ASP A 92 16.13 8.54 -9.71
CA ASP A 92 16.87 9.62 -10.36
C ASP A 92 18.28 9.14 -10.76
N ASN A 93 19.14 10.04 -11.24
CA ASN A 93 20.52 9.72 -11.65
C ASN A 93 21.46 9.25 -10.51
N ARG A 94 21.09 9.47 -9.25
CA ARG A 94 21.81 9.00 -8.05
C ARG A 94 21.34 7.63 -7.60
N GLY A 95 20.10 7.22 -7.93
CA GLY A 95 19.57 5.90 -7.60
C GLY A 95 18.08 5.93 -7.23
N PHE A 96 17.68 4.98 -6.40
CA PHE A 96 16.29 4.77 -5.98
C PHE A 96 16.09 5.33 -4.57
N HIS A 97 15.36 6.44 -4.49
CA HIS A 97 15.08 7.18 -3.26
C HIS A 97 13.81 6.65 -2.60
N ILE A 98 13.91 6.16 -1.37
CA ILE A 98 12.76 5.69 -0.61
C ILE A 98 11.76 6.83 -0.39
N VAL A 99 10.51 6.61 -0.82
CA VAL A 99 9.40 7.55 -0.60
C VAL A 99 8.38 7.02 0.41
N GLY A 100 8.30 5.70 0.55
CA GLY A 100 7.42 5.05 1.50
C GLY A 100 7.49 3.54 1.39
N TYR A 101 6.78 2.86 2.26
CA TYR A 101 6.67 1.40 2.22
C TYR A 101 5.38 0.94 2.88
N PHE A 102 5.03 -0.33 2.65
CA PHE A 102 4.18 -1.07 3.57
C PHE A 102 4.80 -2.44 3.89
N SER A 103 4.47 -2.99 5.05
CA SER A 103 4.80 -4.36 5.43
C SER A 103 3.58 -5.25 5.37
N LYS A 104 3.77 -6.53 5.08
CA LYS A 104 2.73 -7.56 5.02
C LYS A 104 3.26 -8.81 5.73
N GLU A 105 2.44 -9.44 6.56
CA GLU A 105 2.78 -10.75 7.13
C GLU A 105 2.83 -11.78 6.01
N LYS A 106 3.80 -12.70 6.08
CA LYS A 106 3.89 -13.83 5.14
C LYS A 106 2.66 -14.74 5.25
N GLU A 107 2.16 -14.88 6.48
CA GLU A 107 0.97 -15.62 6.84
C GLU A 107 0.18 -14.77 7.83
N SER A 108 -0.99 -14.28 7.43
CA SER A 108 -1.89 -13.50 8.29
C SER A 108 -3.15 -14.32 8.54
N THR A 109 -3.48 -14.61 9.80
CA THR A 109 -4.69 -15.35 10.15
C THR A 109 -5.97 -14.57 9.84
N GLU A 110 -5.86 -13.25 9.91
CA GLU A 110 -6.95 -12.30 9.67
C GLU A 110 -7.00 -11.81 8.21
N ASP A 111 -6.21 -12.40 7.30
CA ASP A 111 -6.08 -11.96 5.90
C ASP A 111 -5.80 -10.45 5.75
N TYR A 112 -4.94 -9.91 6.61
CA TYR A 112 -4.48 -8.53 6.44
C TYR A 112 -3.50 -8.45 5.28
N ASN A 113 -3.77 -7.58 4.31
CA ASN A 113 -2.87 -7.34 3.19
C ASN A 113 -1.81 -6.27 3.49
N VAL A 114 -1.98 -5.54 4.59
CA VAL A 114 -1.06 -4.52 5.09
C VAL A 114 -1.02 -4.58 6.62
N ALA A 115 0.17 -4.70 7.19
CA ALA A 115 0.41 -4.60 8.64
C ALA A 115 0.79 -3.17 9.06
N CYS A 116 1.75 -2.55 8.35
CA CYS A 116 2.12 -1.16 8.55
C CYS A 116 2.27 -0.48 7.20
N ILE A 117 1.90 0.79 7.10
CA ILE A 117 2.08 1.61 5.89
C ILE A 117 2.59 2.99 6.28
N LEU A 118 3.57 3.50 5.53
CA LEU A 118 4.15 4.81 5.78
C LEU A 118 4.58 5.46 4.47
N THR A 119 4.14 6.70 4.26
CA THR A 119 4.81 7.63 3.36
C THR A 119 5.76 8.50 4.16
N MET A 120 7.03 8.57 3.74
CA MET A 120 8.04 9.37 4.41
C MET A 120 7.60 10.83 4.47
N PRO A 121 7.82 11.56 5.59
CA PRO A 121 7.25 12.91 5.79
C PRO A 121 7.46 13.90 4.63
N PRO A 122 8.64 14.00 3.99
CA PRO A 122 8.85 14.93 2.87
C PRO A 122 8.04 14.61 1.60
N TYR A 123 7.43 13.42 1.54
CA TYR A 123 6.69 12.90 0.42
C TYR A 123 5.18 12.75 0.71
N GLN A 124 4.73 13.14 1.91
CA GLN A 124 3.31 13.12 2.24
C GLN A 124 2.51 14.13 1.39
N ARG A 125 1.21 13.86 1.21
CA ARG A 125 0.28 14.68 0.42
C ARG A 125 0.64 14.86 -1.06
N LYS A 126 1.55 14.02 -1.60
CA LYS A 126 1.92 13.98 -3.03
C LYS A 126 1.28 12.81 -3.80
N GLY A 127 0.31 12.11 -3.21
CA GLY A 127 -0.36 10.95 -3.82
C GLY A 127 0.31 9.59 -3.54
N TYR A 128 1.54 9.57 -3.04
CA TYR A 128 2.28 8.34 -2.74
C TYR A 128 1.58 7.39 -1.76
N GLY A 129 0.91 7.91 -0.73
CA GLY A 129 0.13 7.07 0.19
C GLY A 129 -0.96 6.27 -0.52
N LYS A 130 -1.64 6.88 -1.50
CA LYS A 130 -2.67 6.22 -2.30
C LYS A 130 -2.08 5.17 -3.24
N LEU A 131 -0.88 5.40 -3.78
CA LEU A 131 -0.16 4.40 -4.58
C LEU A 131 0.29 3.19 -3.76
N LEU A 132 0.76 3.40 -2.53
CA LEU A 132 1.11 2.29 -1.63
C LEU A 132 -0.12 1.40 -1.34
N ILE A 133 -1.28 2.02 -1.07
CA ILE A 133 -2.55 1.31 -0.85
C ILE A 133 -3.01 0.59 -2.13
N GLU A 134 -2.96 1.28 -3.27
CA GLU A 134 -3.34 0.67 -4.55
C GLU A 134 -2.47 -0.56 -4.87
N PHE A 135 -1.15 -0.44 -4.66
CA PHE A 135 -0.21 -1.53 -4.88
C PHE A 135 -0.48 -2.72 -3.95
N SER A 136 -0.83 -2.50 -2.68
CA SER A 136 -1.16 -3.61 -1.77
C SER A 136 -2.41 -4.38 -2.22
N TYR A 137 -3.39 -3.70 -2.81
CA TYR A 137 -4.56 -4.35 -3.40
C TYR A 137 -4.26 -5.05 -4.72
N GLU A 138 -3.37 -4.52 -5.55
CA GLU A 138 -2.92 -5.23 -6.76
C GLU A 138 -2.24 -6.57 -6.42
N LEU A 139 -1.45 -6.62 -5.34
CA LEU A 139 -0.92 -7.88 -4.83
C LEU A 139 -2.03 -8.84 -4.40
N SER A 140 -3.05 -8.36 -3.67
CA SER A 140 -4.20 -9.19 -3.26
C SER A 140 -4.98 -9.74 -4.46
N LYS A 141 -5.13 -8.95 -5.54
CA LYS A 141 -5.75 -9.41 -6.80
C LYS A 141 -4.94 -10.52 -7.46
N PHE A 142 -3.62 -10.36 -7.52
CA PHE A 142 -2.71 -11.41 -8.02
C PHE A 142 -2.76 -12.69 -7.18
N GLU A 143 -3.04 -12.58 -5.88
CA GLU A 143 -3.23 -13.74 -4.99
C GLU A 143 -4.63 -14.37 -5.10
N GLY A 144 -5.58 -13.72 -5.78
CA GLY A 144 -6.97 -14.16 -5.82
C GLY A 144 -7.67 -14.06 -4.45
N LYS A 145 -7.23 -13.13 -3.59
CA LYS A 145 -7.74 -12.96 -2.22
C LYS A 145 -8.31 -11.58 -2.01
N THR A 146 -9.17 -11.45 -0.99
CA THR A 146 -9.56 -10.15 -0.45
C THR A 146 -8.67 -9.78 0.74
N GLY A 147 -8.52 -8.50 1.02
CA GLY A 147 -7.69 -8.00 2.10
C GLY A 147 -8.16 -6.68 2.69
N SER A 148 -7.71 -6.42 3.90
CA SER A 148 -7.93 -5.17 4.65
C SER A 148 -6.63 -4.80 5.38
N PRO A 149 -6.37 -3.54 5.71
CA PRO A 149 -5.27 -3.21 6.60
C PRO A 149 -5.51 -3.70 8.03
N GLU A 150 -4.42 -3.98 8.74
CA GLU A 150 -4.41 -4.25 10.18
C GLU A 150 -5.00 -3.06 10.97
N LYS A 151 -5.74 -3.38 12.04
CA LYS A 151 -6.42 -2.43 12.91
C LYS A 151 -5.73 -2.38 14.28
N PRO A 152 -5.66 -1.22 14.96
CA PRO A 152 -6.20 0.08 14.55
C PRO A 152 -5.31 0.81 13.54
N LEU A 153 -5.94 1.53 12.60
CA LEU A 153 -5.26 2.47 11.70
C LEU A 153 -4.97 3.79 12.42
N SER A 154 -3.91 4.50 12.01
CA SER A 154 -3.74 5.92 12.34
C SER A 154 -4.80 6.76 11.64
N ASP A 155 -5.13 7.95 12.18
CA ASP A 155 -6.13 8.85 11.58
C ASP A 155 -5.82 9.17 10.11
N LEU A 156 -4.54 9.46 9.81
CA LEU A 156 -4.08 9.71 8.44
C LEU A 156 -4.21 8.45 7.56
N GLY A 157 -3.93 7.27 8.12
CA GLY A 157 -4.13 6.00 7.45
C GLY A 157 -5.61 5.77 7.11
N LEU A 158 -6.50 5.93 8.08
CA LEU A 158 -7.95 5.73 7.92
C LEU A 158 -8.54 6.67 6.86
N LEU A 159 -8.17 7.96 6.88
CA LEU A 159 -8.60 8.91 5.84
C LEU A 159 -8.11 8.50 4.45
N SER A 160 -6.86 8.02 4.34
CA SER A 160 -6.28 7.57 3.07
C SER A 160 -6.99 6.33 2.52
N TYR A 161 -7.27 5.33 3.37
CA TYR A 161 -8.02 4.13 2.99
C TYR A 161 -9.46 4.45 2.58
N ARG A 162 -10.19 5.26 3.36
CA ARG A 162 -11.55 5.70 3.00
C ARG A 162 -11.59 6.41 1.65
N SER A 163 -10.64 7.32 1.40
CA SER A 163 -10.51 7.99 0.10
C SER A 163 -10.16 7.03 -1.04
N TYR A 164 -9.34 6.01 -0.79
CA TYR A 164 -9.02 4.99 -1.77
C TYR A 164 -10.24 4.11 -2.09
N TRP A 165 -10.89 3.52 -1.08
CA TRP A 165 -12.05 2.65 -1.27
C TRP A 165 -13.20 3.36 -1.95
N ALA A 166 -13.54 4.58 -1.53
CA ALA A 166 -14.60 5.36 -2.17
C ALA A 166 -14.30 5.57 -3.66
N GLN A 167 -13.08 5.97 -4.00
CA GLN A 167 -12.69 6.19 -5.39
C GLN A 167 -12.76 4.89 -6.20
N THR A 168 -12.17 3.80 -5.70
CA THR A 168 -12.11 2.51 -6.41
C THR A 168 -13.50 1.94 -6.65
N ILE A 169 -14.38 1.99 -5.66
CA ILE A 169 -15.76 1.49 -5.78
C ILE A 169 -16.55 2.37 -6.76
N LEU A 170 -16.47 3.69 -6.65
CA LEU A 170 -17.16 4.60 -7.58
C LEU A 170 -16.68 4.44 -9.03
N GLU A 171 -15.37 4.22 -9.25
CA GLU A 171 -14.82 3.94 -10.58
C GLU A 171 -15.47 2.71 -11.23
N ILE A 172 -15.64 1.62 -10.47
CA ILE A 172 -16.33 0.42 -10.94
C ILE A 172 -17.77 0.76 -11.29
N LEU A 173 -18.49 1.35 -10.34
CA LEU A 173 -19.90 1.70 -10.48
C LEU A 173 -20.18 2.59 -11.71
N MET A 174 -19.27 3.52 -12.02
CA MET A 174 -19.38 4.41 -13.18
C MET A 174 -19.00 3.75 -14.51
N SER A 175 -18.19 2.69 -14.49
CA SER A 175 -17.80 1.93 -15.68
C SER A 175 -18.82 0.86 -16.10
N MET A 176 -19.79 0.55 -15.23
CA MET A 176 -20.81 -0.46 -15.49
C MET A 176 -21.73 -0.04 -16.64
N LYS A 177 -21.95 -0.94 -17.59
CA LYS A 177 -22.91 -0.77 -18.69
C LYS A 177 -24.21 -1.53 -18.39
N PRO A 178 -25.35 -1.05 -18.89
CA PRO A 178 -26.58 -1.84 -18.97
C PRO A 178 -26.35 -3.19 -19.66
N VAL A 179 -26.95 -4.26 -19.14
CA VAL A 179 -26.89 -5.60 -19.76
C VAL A 179 -27.87 -5.71 -20.94
N GLY A 180 -28.94 -4.89 -20.95
CA GLY A 180 -29.88 -4.73 -22.07
C GLY A 180 -30.25 -3.27 -22.33
N GLU A 181 -30.86 -2.98 -23.48
CA GLU A 181 -31.17 -1.61 -23.96
C GLU A 181 -32.07 -0.80 -23.00
N ASN A 182 -32.75 -1.44 -22.03
CA ASN A 182 -33.62 -0.79 -21.05
C ASN A 182 -33.35 -1.21 -19.58
N GLU A 183 -32.23 -1.87 -19.29
CA GLU A 183 -31.91 -2.31 -17.93
C GLU A 183 -30.97 -1.35 -17.21
N LYS A 184 -31.13 -1.21 -15.89
CA LYS A 184 -30.16 -0.49 -15.07
C LYS A 184 -28.94 -1.38 -14.85
N PRO A 185 -27.70 -0.84 -14.85
CA PRO A 185 -26.53 -1.61 -14.48
C PRO A 185 -26.72 -2.20 -13.07
N GLN A 186 -26.47 -3.51 -12.93
CA GLN A 186 -26.55 -4.20 -11.64
C GLN A 186 -25.17 -4.74 -11.28
N ILE A 187 -24.83 -4.62 -10.00
CA ILE A 187 -23.62 -5.20 -9.43
C ILE A 187 -23.89 -5.55 -7.97
N THR A 188 -23.42 -6.72 -7.58
CA THR A 188 -23.52 -7.25 -6.22
C THR A 188 -22.31 -6.82 -5.38
N ILE A 189 -22.46 -6.88 -4.06
CA ILE A 189 -21.33 -6.63 -3.15
C ILE A 189 -20.18 -7.61 -3.39
N ASN A 190 -20.48 -8.87 -3.72
CA ASN A 190 -19.46 -9.88 -3.96
C ASN A 190 -18.66 -9.57 -5.23
N GLU A 191 -19.31 -9.15 -6.32
CA GLU A 191 -18.61 -8.72 -7.55
C GLU A 191 -17.70 -7.52 -7.30
N ILE A 192 -18.11 -6.55 -6.47
CA ILE A 192 -17.22 -5.44 -6.06
C ILE A 192 -16.00 -5.98 -5.30
N CYS A 193 -16.19 -6.94 -4.39
CA CYS A 193 -15.07 -7.55 -3.64
C CYS A 193 -14.10 -8.27 -4.58
N GLU A 194 -14.62 -9.04 -5.55
CA GLU A 194 -13.81 -9.78 -6.53
C GLU A 194 -13.01 -8.84 -7.45
N LEU A 195 -13.62 -7.76 -7.93
CA LEU A 195 -12.96 -6.78 -8.80
C LEU A 195 -11.90 -5.92 -8.08
N THR A 196 -12.06 -5.72 -6.77
CA THR A 196 -11.22 -4.78 -6.00
C THR A 196 -10.25 -5.45 -5.04
N SER A 197 -10.48 -6.72 -4.69
CA SER A 197 -9.88 -7.40 -3.54
C SER A 197 -10.12 -6.71 -2.19
N ILE A 198 -11.09 -5.80 -2.08
CA ILE A 198 -11.48 -5.18 -0.80
C ILE A 198 -12.39 -6.15 -0.04
N LYS A 199 -12.18 -6.31 1.27
CA LYS A 199 -13.06 -7.13 2.11
C LYS A 199 -14.50 -6.59 2.10
N LYS A 200 -15.45 -7.52 2.20
CA LYS A 200 -16.90 -7.23 2.19
C LYS A 200 -17.31 -6.17 3.20
N GLU A 201 -16.77 -6.21 4.41
CA GLU A 201 -17.04 -5.24 5.48
C GLU A 201 -16.66 -3.82 5.07
N ASP A 202 -15.48 -3.65 4.45
CA ASP A 202 -14.97 -2.35 4.01
C ASP A 202 -15.78 -1.82 2.80
N VAL A 203 -16.21 -2.71 1.89
CA VAL A 203 -17.12 -2.35 0.78
C VAL A 203 -18.47 -1.85 1.32
N ILE A 204 -19.10 -2.61 2.23
CA ILE A 204 -20.39 -2.23 2.82
C ILE A 204 -20.25 -0.91 3.58
N SER A 205 -19.23 -0.78 4.44
CA SER A 205 -18.99 0.45 5.21
C SER A 205 -18.77 1.64 4.28
N THR A 206 -18.02 1.47 3.19
CA THR A 206 -17.78 2.54 2.22
C THR A 206 -19.06 2.97 1.52
N LEU A 207 -19.86 2.02 1.04
CA LEU A 207 -21.14 2.33 0.38
C LEU A 207 -22.14 2.99 1.34
N GLN A 208 -22.17 2.57 2.61
CA GLN A 208 -22.98 3.21 3.66
C GLN A 208 -22.53 4.65 3.90
N ASN A 209 -21.23 4.91 4.05
CA ASN A 209 -20.68 6.24 4.25
C ASN A 209 -20.94 7.19 3.06
N LEU A 210 -21.07 6.64 1.86
CA LEU A 210 -21.42 7.38 0.65
C LEU A 210 -22.94 7.52 0.44
N ASN A 211 -23.78 6.95 1.32
CA ASN A 211 -25.23 6.87 1.18
C ASN A 211 -25.69 6.21 -0.13
N LEU A 212 -24.92 5.24 -0.63
CA LEU A 212 -25.18 4.56 -1.91
C LEU A 212 -25.93 3.25 -1.77
N ILE A 213 -26.03 2.70 -0.56
CA ILE A 213 -26.57 1.35 -0.33
C ILE A 213 -27.84 1.39 0.53
N ASN A 214 -28.87 0.70 0.07
CA ASN A 214 -30.12 0.49 0.79
C ASN A 214 -30.39 -1.01 0.95
N TYR A 215 -31.03 -1.41 2.04
CA TYR A 215 -31.44 -2.81 2.24
C TYR A 215 -32.94 -2.95 2.00
N TYR A 216 -33.33 -3.75 1.03
CA TYR A 216 -34.72 -3.97 0.66
C TYR A 216 -34.99 -5.45 0.39
N LYS A 217 -36.00 -6.01 1.05
CA LYS A 217 -36.44 -7.43 0.91
C LYS A 217 -35.30 -8.46 0.95
N GLY A 218 -34.33 -8.29 1.85
CA GLY A 218 -33.22 -9.23 2.00
C GLY A 218 -32.02 -8.98 1.08
N GLN A 219 -32.06 -7.95 0.23
CA GLN A 219 -31.02 -7.64 -0.74
C GLN A 219 -30.51 -6.20 -0.60
N TYR A 220 -29.24 -6.01 -0.94
CA TYR A 220 -28.64 -4.68 -1.04
C TYR A 220 -28.88 -4.09 -2.43
N ILE A 221 -29.39 -2.86 -2.46
CA ILE A 221 -29.61 -2.06 -3.68
C ILE A 221 -28.63 -0.90 -3.66
N ILE A 222 -27.86 -0.75 -4.74
CA ILE A 222 -26.91 0.36 -4.91
C ILE A 222 -27.53 1.43 -5.82
N THR A 223 -27.54 2.68 -5.38
CA THR A 223 -28.10 3.83 -6.11
C THR A 223 -27.04 4.91 -6.26
N LEU A 224 -26.77 5.34 -7.50
CA LEU A 224 -25.85 6.44 -7.80
C LEU A 224 -26.61 7.70 -8.19
N SER A 225 -26.25 8.82 -7.59
CA SER A 225 -26.77 10.14 -7.98
C SER A 225 -25.85 10.81 -9.01
N LYS A 226 -26.41 11.72 -9.82
CA LYS A 226 -25.62 12.46 -10.83
C LYS A 226 -24.56 13.34 -10.18
N GLU A 227 -24.85 13.89 -9.01
CA GLU A 227 -23.94 14.75 -8.24
C GLU A 227 -22.69 13.99 -7.81
N ILE A 228 -22.87 12.76 -7.31
CA ILE A 228 -21.75 11.88 -6.90
C ILE A 228 -20.88 11.54 -8.11
N MET A 229 -21.50 11.22 -9.26
CA MET A 229 -20.76 10.94 -10.50
C MET A 229 -19.93 12.15 -10.94
N GLN A 230 -20.49 13.36 -10.93
CA GLN A 230 -19.77 14.59 -11.31
C GLN A 230 -18.60 14.90 -10.38
N SER A 231 -18.80 14.77 -9.06
CA SER A 231 -17.75 14.92 -8.07
C SER A 231 -16.58 13.95 -8.33
N GLN A 232 -16.92 12.70 -8.62
CA GLN A 232 -15.95 11.65 -8.89
C GLN A 232 -15.17 11.90 -10.18
N TYR A 233 -15.82 12.34 -11.27
CA TYR A 233 -15.12 12.70 -12.51
C TYR A 233 -14.02 13.74 -12.27
N LYS A 234 -14.32 14.82 -11.52
CA LYS A 234 -13.34 15.85 -11.16
C LYS A 234 -12.18 15.26 -10.33
N ALA A 235 -12.49 14.39 -9.37
CA ALA A 235 -11.46 13.75 -8.56
C ALA A 235 -10.54 12.85 -9.42
N MET A 236 -11.10 12.12 -10.38
CA MET A 236 -10.34 11.27 -11.30
C MET A 236 -9.41 12.07 -12.21
N GLU A 237 -9.84 13.22 -12.74
CA GLU A 237 -9.00 14.10 -13.57
C GLU A 237 -7.76 14.60 -12.83
N THR A 238 -7.87 14.83 -11.52
CA THR A 238 -6.74 15.30 -10.70
C THR A 238 -5.75 14.19 -10.34
N ARG A 239 -6.12 12.92 -10.48
CA ARG A 239 -5.29 11.78 -10.08
C ARG A 239 -4.28 11.42 -11.16
N LYS A 240 -3.12 12.05 -11.09
CA LYS A 240 -2.05 11.91 -12.09
C LYS A 240 -1.30 10.56 -12.08
N ILE A 241 -1.30 9.84 -10.95
CA ILE A 241 -0.48 8.64 -10.78
C ILE A 241 -1.35 7.47 -10.32
N ARG A 242 -1.21 6.33 -11.01
CA ARG A 242 -1.87 5.05 -10.76
C ARG A 242 -0.87 3.91 -10.87
N ILE A 243 -1.10 2.84 -10.13
CA ILE A 243 -0.43 1.57 -10.39
C ILE A 243 -0.96 1.00 -11.70
N ASP A 244 -0.04 0.53 -12.54
CA ASP A 244 -0.35 -0.19 -13.77
C ASP A 244 -0.14 -1.69 -13.54
N PRO A 245 -1.20 -2.51 -13.49
CA PRO A 245 -1.07 -3.95 -13.21
C PRO A 245 -0.16 -4.67 -14.21
N LYS A 246 -0.01 -4.15 -15.43
CA LYS A 246 0.86 -4.75 -16.46
C LYS A 246 2.36 -4.58 -16.15
N CYS A 247 2.71 -3.60 -15.33
CA CYS A 247 4.08 -3.35 -14.89
C CYS A 247 4.44 -4.13 -13.62
N LEU A 248 3.50 -4.88 -13.04
CA LEU A 248 3.73 -5.74 -11.88
C LEU A 248 4.18 -7.13 -12.35
N HIS A 249 5.44 -7.44 -12.09
CA HIS A 249 6.06 -8.74 -12.38
C HIS A 249 6.29 -9.48 -11.07
N TRP A 250 5.25 -10.17 -10.60
CA TRP A 250 5.25 -10.82 -9.30
C TRP A 250 4.49 -12.14 -9.34
N THR A 251 4.91 -13.08 -8.48
CA THR A 251 4.28 -14.38 -8.32
C THR A 251 4.10 -14.66 -6.84
N PRO A 252 2.88 -15.02 -6.38
CA PRO A 252 2.64 -15.40 -5.00
C PRO A 252 3.56 -16.52 -4.55
N LYS A 253 4.10 -16.40 -3.33
CA LYS A 253 4.89 -17.45 -2.68
C LYS A 253 4.02 -18.16 -1.65
N ASP A 254 4.06 -19.48 -1.67
CA ASP A 254 3.47 -20.32 -0.62
C ASP A 254 4.45 -20.38 0.56
N TRP A 255 4.16 -19.63 1.62
CA TRP A 255 4.99 -19.57 2.83
C TRP A 255 4.72 -20.71 3.82
N GLY A 256 3.57 -21.38 3.71
CA GLY A 256 3.17 -22.49 4.58
C GLY A 256 3.92 -23.78 4.26
N LYS A 257 4.32 -23.96 3.00
CA LYS A 257 5.31 -24.96 2.62
C LYS A 257 6.69 -24.41 2.99
N ARG A 258 7.17 -24.75 4.20
CA ARG A 258 8.59 -24.56 4.54
C ARG A 258 9.43 -25.08 3.38
N ALA A 259 10.08 -24.17 2.65
CA ALA A 259 11.05 -24.55 1.66
C ALA A 259 12.08 -25.44 2.38
N LYS A 260 12.11 -26.73 2.02
CA LYS A 260 13.18 -27.64 2.42
C LYS A 260 14.46 -27.07 1.80
N TRP A 261 15.21 -26.31 2.60
CA TRP A 261 16.60 -25.99 2.34
C TRP A 261 17.44 -26.93 3.17
#